data_AF-A0A8T3UC11-F1
#
_entry.id   AF-A0A8T3UC11-F1
#
_cell.length_a   1.000
_cell.length_b   1.000
_cell.length_c   1.000
_cell.angle_alpha   90.00
_cell.angle_beta   90.00
_cell.angle_gamma   90.00
#
_symmetry.space_group_name_H-M   'P 1'
#
loop_
_entity.id
_entity.type
_entity.pdbx_description
1 polymer ?
#
loop_
_entity_poly.entity_id
_entity_poly.type
_entity_poly.pdbx_seq_one_letter_code
_entity_poly.pdbx_strand_id
1 'polypeptide(L)'
;MYENMIFVAIKGYKDNGMKYVKNAIDNGAVAIVIDDDEDIDTIEEDIAIITVKNSRRELSRISRNFYDNPSEKLTVIGITGTKGKSTTTFMIKSILQASGKKVGLLRKYWWIYRRRKKT
;
A
#
# COMPACT_ATOMS: atom_id res chain seq x y z
N MET A 1 5.06 -18.13 4.14
CA MET A 1 3.59 -17.98 4.21
C MET A 1 3.33 -16.66 4.91
N TYR A 2 2.42 -15.83 4.41
CA TYR A 2 2.06 -14.59 5.09
C TYR A 2 0.99 -14.93 6.14
N GLU A 3 1.42 -15.23 7.37
CA GLU A 3 0.48 -15.52 8.47
C GLU A 3 -0.16 -14.20 8.95
N ASN A 4 -1.46 -14.25 9.27
CA ASN A 4 -2.24 -13.13 9.81
C ASN A 4 -2.36 -11.88 8.91
N MET A 5 -2.59 -12.07 7.61
CA MET A 5 -2.91 -10.97 6.71
C MET A 5 -4.41 -10.79 6.54
N ILE A 6 -4.83 -9.54 6.33
CA ILE A 6 -6.19 -9.23 5.87
C ILE A 6 -6.19 -9.05 4.35
N PHE A 7 -7.31 -9.36 3.71
CA PHE A 7 -7.53 -9.04 2.30
C PHE A 7 -8.55 -7.91 2.19
N VAL A 8 -8.21 -6.86 1.42
CA VAL A 8 -9.13 -5.74 1.16
C VAL A 8 -9.64 -5.85 -0.26
N ALA A 9 -10.90 -6.23 -0.43
CA ALA A 9 -11.56 -6.29 -1.72
C ALA A 9 -11.91 -4.86 -2.17
N ILE A 10 -11.21 -4.37 -3.19
CA ILE A 10 -11.43 -3.02 -3.72
C ILE A 10 -12.20 -3.09 -5.04
N LYS A 11 -13.26 -2.30 -5.14
CA LYS A 11 -13.97 -2.05 -6.40
C LYS A 11 -13.11 -1.21 -7.35
N GLY A 12 -12.49 -1.88 -8.32
CA GLY A 12 -11.68 -1.27 -9.36
C GLY A 12 -12.52 -0.76 -10.53
N TYR A 13 -11.89 0.00 -11.44
CA TYR A 13 -12.57 0.48 -12.65
C TYR A 13 -12.84 -0.64 -13.67
N LYS A 14 -11.93 -1.62 -13.75
CA LYS A 14 -12.01 -2.75 -14.70
C LYS A 14 -12.44 -4.06 -14.05
N ASP A 15 -12.26 -4.19 -12.74
CA ASP A 15 -12.48 -5.45 -12.04
C ASP A 15 -12.88 -5.24 -10.58
N ASN A 16 -13.62 -6.19 -10.02
CA ASN A 16 -14.08 -6.16 -8.62
C ASN A 16 -13.21 -7.11 -7.77
N GLY A 17 -12.65 -6.59 -6.67
CA GLY A 17 -11.88 -7.36 -5.69
C GLY A 17 -12.64 -8.53 -5.07
N MET A 18 -13.98 -8.48 -5.04
CA MET A 18 -14.82 -9.57 -4.52
C MET A 18 -14.56 -10.91 -5.23
N LYS A 19 -14.18 -10.90 -6.51
CA LYS A 19 -13.87 -12.11 -7.28
C LYS A 19 -12.69 -12.92 -6.73
N TYR A 20 -11.83 -12.28 -5.93
CA TYR A 20 -10.60 -12.89 -5.41
C TYR A 20 -10.71 -13.25 -3.93
N VAL A 21 -11.87 -13.05 -3.29
CA VAL A 21 -12.07 -13.31 -1.86
C VAL A 21 -11.77 -14.77 -1.53
N LYS A 22 -12.38 -15.72 -2.25
CA LYS A 22 -12.12 -17.14 -2.07
C LYS A 22 -10.64 -17.49 -2.15
N ASN A 23 -9.95 -16.97 -3.17
CA ASN A 23 -8.52 -17.20 -3.31
C ASN A 23 -7.71 -16.61 -2.15
N ALA A 24 -8.12 -15.45 -1.61
CA ALA A 24 -7.46 -14.87 -0.45
C ALA A 24 -7.63 -15.75 0.80
N ILE A 25 -8.81 -16.35 0.99
CA ILE A 25 -9.09 -17.24 2.11
C ILE A 25 -8.28 -18.54 1.98
N ASP A 26 -8.25 -19.14 0.79
CA ASP A 26 -7.40 -20.31 0.48
C ASP A 26 -5.90 -20.05 0.76
N ASN A 27 -5.46 -18.80 0.64
CA ASN A 27 -4.08 -18.38 0.93
C ASN A 27 -3.84 -17.98 2.40
N GLY A 28 -4.84 -18.12 3.27
CA GLY A 28 -4.72 -17.89 4.72
C GLY A 28 -5.04 -16.47 5.17
N ALA A 29 -5.87 -15.73 4.43
CA ALA A 29 -6.42 -14.47 4.94
C ALA A 29 -7.25 -14.72 6.21
N VAL A 30 -7.05 -13.91 7.25
CA VAL A 30 -7.78 -14.04 8.53
C VAL A 30 -9.03 -13.17 8.61
N ALA A 31 -9.13 -12.17 7.72
CA ALA A 31 -10.29 -11.32 7.60
C ALA A 31 -10.37 -10.71 6.20
N ILE A 32 -11.60 -10.43 5.76
CA ILE A 32 -11.91 -9.77 4.49
C ILE A 32 -12.52 -8.41 4.77
N VAL A 33 -12.01 -7.36 4.12
CA VAL A 33 -12.59 -6.01 4.16
C VAL A 33 -13.26 -5.74 2.82
N ILE A 34 -14.55 -5.38 2.86
CA ILE A 34 -15.37 -5.13 1.67
C ILE A 34 -16.10 -3.78 1.79
N ASP A 35 -16.54 -3.24 0.66
CA ASP A 35 -17.45 -2.09 0.68
C ASP A 35 -18.83 -2.47 1.24
N ASP A 36 -19.55 -1.54 1.89
CA ASP A 36 -20.83 -1.79 2.56
C ASP A 36 -22.02 -1.99 1.60
N ASP A 37 -21.82 -1.72 0.31
CA ASP A 37 -22.78 -2.03 -0.77
C ASP A 37 -22.57 -3.42 -1.40
N GLU A 38 -21.55 -4.18 -0.97
CA GLU A 38 -21.29 -5.52 -1.50
C GLU A 38 -22.10 -6.59 -0.75
N ASP A 39 -22.48 -7.64 -1.49
CA ASP A 39 -23.31 -8.72 -0.97
C ASP A 39 -22.47 -9.73 -0.18
N ILE A 40 -22.67 -9.74 1.14
CA ILE A 40 -21.95 -10.61 2.09
C ILE A 40 -22.31 -12.09 1.88
N ASP A 41 -23.54 -12.38 1.47
CA ASP A 41 -24.05 -13.75 1.33
C ASP A 41 -23.30 -14.52 0.23
N THR A 42 -22.58 -13.82 -0.64
CA THR A 42 -21.69 -14.43 -1.66
C THR A 42 -20.43 -15.07 -1.07
N ILE A 43 -20.14 -14.83 0.21
CA ILE A 43 -18.98 -15.39 0.93
C ILE A 43 -19.48 -16.54 1.82
N GLU A 44 -19.44 -17.76 1.29
CA GLU A 44 -19.94 -18.97 1.96
C GLU A 44 -18.95 -19.59 2.98
N GLU A 45 -18.00 -18.80 3.48
CA GLU A 45 -16.87 -19.28 4.29
C GLU A 45 -16.89 -18.67 5.70
N ASP A 46 -16.52 -19.46 6.72
CA ASP A 46 -16.46 -19.02 8.12
C ASP A 46 -15.22 -18.13 8.36
N ILE A 47 -15.31 -16.87 7.92
CA ILE A 47 -14.26 -15.87 8.06
C ILE A 47 -14.83 -14.53 8.56
N ALA A 48 -14.01 -13.77 9.30
CA ALA A 48 -14.36 -12.42 9.72
C ALA A 48 -14.49 -11.48 8.50
N ILE A 49 -15.66 -10.87 8.34
CA ILE A 49 -15.95 -9.89 7.30
C ILE A 49 -16.13 -8.51 7.94
N ILE A 50 -15.41 -7.52 7.41
CA ILE A 50 -15.43 -6.13 7.86
C ILE A 50 -16.00 -5.28 6.74
N THR A 51 -17.19 -4.73 6.92
CA THR A 51 -17.81 -3.81 5.97
C THR A 51 -17.37 -2.37 6.25
N VAL A 52 -17.05 -1.63 5.20
CA VAL A 52 -16.65 -0.23 5.29
C VAL A 52 -17.28 0.59 4.18
N LYS A 53 -17.49 1.90 4.40
CA LYS A 53 -18.04 2.80 3.36
C LYS A 53 -17.15 2.96 2.11
N ASN A 54 -15.85 2.69 2.25
CA ASN A 54 -14.89 2.84 1.16
C ASN A 54 -13.61 2.02 1.44
N SER A 55 -13.56 0.81 0.90
CA SER A 55 -12.47 -0.15 0.98
C SER A 55 -11.12 0.46 0.59
N ARG A 56 -11.09 1.24 -0.51
CA ARG A 56 -9.87 1.90 -1.02
C ARG A 56 -9.30 2.92 -0.01
N ARG A 57 -10.17 3.70 0.64
CA ARG A 57 -9.76 4.69 1.65
C ARG A 57 -9.33 4.00 2.93
N GLU A 58 -10.08 3.00 3.39
CA GLU A 58 -9.75 2.29 4.62
C GLU A 58 -8.46 1.46 4.48
N LEU A 59 -8.15 0.92 3.30
CA LEU A 59 -6.83 0.31 3.03
C LEU A 59 -5.68 1.24 3.41
N SER A 60 -5.79 2.53 3.10
CA SER A 60 -4.74 3.51 3.42
C SER A 60 -4.56 3.69 4.93
N ARG A 61 -5.67 3.70 5.68
CA ARG A 61 -5.68 3.81 7.15
C ARG A 61 -5.17 2.55 7.82
N ILE A 62 -5.63 1.39 7.36
CA ILE A 62 -5.19 0.10 7.86
C ILE A 62 -3.70 -0.08 7.60
N SER A 63 -3.22 0.22 6.40
CA SER A 63 -1.79 0.15 6.07
C SER A 63 -0.95 1.08 6.96
N ARG A 64 -1.44 2.29 7.22
CA ARG A 64 -0.76 3.24 8.12
C ARG A 64 -0.60 2.66 9.53
N ASN A 65 -1.65 2.05 10.09
CA ASN A 65 -1.62 1.46 11.43
C ASN A 65 -0.78 0.17 11.45
N PHE A 66 -0.93 -0.68 10.44
CA PHE A 66 -0.21 -1.96 10.33
C PHE A 66 1.31 -1.77 10.26
N TYR A 67 1.78 -0.73 9.57
CA TYR A 67 3.21 -0.40 9.45
C TYR A 67 3.70 0.61 10.50
N ASP A 68 2.94 0.85 11.57
CA ASP A 68 3.29 1.76 12.66
C ASP A 68 3.71 3.17 12.19
N ASN A 69 2.80 3.82 11.45
CA ASN A 69 2.88 5.22 11.03
C ASN A 69 4.21 5.61 10.34
N PRO A 70 4.60 4.95 9.23
CA PRO A 70 5.91 5.18 8.61
C PRO A 70 6.09 6.62 8.10
N SER A 71 5.01 7.31 7.72
CA SER A 71 5.03 8.70 7.28
C SER A 71 5.41 9.71 8.37
N GLU A 72 5.24 9.36 9.64
CA GLU A 72 5.65 10.23 10.76
C GLU A 72 7.15 10.12 11.04
N LYS A 73 7.76 8.98 10.67
CA LYS A 73 9.17 8.67 10.87
C LYS A 73 10.05 9.10 9.68
N LEU A 74 9.46 9.47 8.55
CA LEU A 74 10.15 9.78 7.30
C LEU A 74 9.68 11.11 6.73
N THR A 75 10.62 11.97 6.33
CA THR A 75 10.30 13.14 5.50
C THR A 75 10.02 12.71 4.07
N VAL A 76 8.76 12.83 3.63
CA VAL A 76 8.33 12.47 2.27
C VAL A 76 8.22 13.72 1.41
N ILE A 77 8.88 13.73 0.25
CA ILE A 77 8.81 14.81 -0.75
C ILE A 77 8.07 14.29 -1.97
N GLY A 78 6.85 14.77 -2.19
CA GLY A 78 6.03 14.44 -3.36
C GLY A 78 6.28 15.39 -4.53
N ILE A 79 6.55 14.85 -5.72
CA ILE A 79 6.70 15.65 -6.95
C ILE A 79 5.58 15.29 -7.93
N THR A 80 4.71 16.26 -8.20
CA THR A 80 3.62 16.17 -9.18
C THR A 80 3.88 17.10 -10.37
N GLY A 81 3.16 16.90 -11.47
CA GLY A 81 3.25 17.71 -12.70
C GLY A 81 3.34 16.88 -13.97
N THR A 82 2.99 17.45 -15.12
CA THR A 82 2.88 16.70 -16.39
C THR A 82 4.24 16.24 -16.93
N LYS A 83 5.29 17.07 -16.77
CA LYS A 83 6.66 16.80 -17.20
C LYS A 83 7.66 17.13 -16.08
N GLY A 84 8.91 16.69 -16.21
CA GLY A 84 10.00 17.10 -15.31
C GLY A 84 10.10 16.36 -13.97
N LYS A 85 9.02 15.73 -13.47
CA LYS A 85 9.01 14.96 -12.19
C LYS A 85 10.27 14.11 -11.99
N SER A 86 10.60 13.35 -13.03
CA SER A 86 11.75 12.46 -13.07
C SER A 86 13.07 13.17 -12.79
N THR A 87 13.35 14.23 -13.54
CA THR A 87 14.58 15.00 -13.43
C THR A 87 14.66 15.68 -12.07
N THR A 88 13.56 16.28 -11.62
CA THR A 88 13.50 16.96 -10.31
C THR A 88 13.75 15.99 -9.16
N THR A 89 13.19 14.77 -9.20
CA THR A 89 13.45 13.77 -8.14
C THR A 89 14.93 13.39 -8.05
N PHE A 90 15.65 13.31 -9.17
CA PHE A 90 17.07 13.00 -9.17
C PHE A 90 17.90 14.17 -8.64
N MET A 91 17.60 15.40 -9.04
CA MET A 91 18.28 16.59 -8.53
C MET A 91 18.14 16.71 -7.01
N ILE A 92 16.91 16.58 -6.49
CA ILE A 92 16.64 16.63 -5.04
C ILE A 92 17.39 15.51 -4.32
N LYS A 93 17.35 14.28 -4.85
CA LYS A 93 18.08 13.14 -4.27
C LYS A 93 19.58 13.43 -4.19
N SER A 94 20.20 13.93 -5.26
CA SER A 94 21.63 14.22 -5.30
C SER A 94 22.03 15.29 -4.28
N ILE A 95 21.25 16.36 -4.16
CA ILE A 95 21.50 17.44 -3.17
C ILE A 95 21.39 16.90 -1.73
N LEU A 96 20.33 16.14 -1.43
CA LEU A 96 20.14 15.56 -0.10
C LEU A 96 21.21 14.51 0.25
N GLN A 97 21.67 13.74 -0.74
CA GLN A 97 22.77 12.79 -0.54
C GLN A 97 24.12 13.50 -0.35
N ALA A 98 24.38 14.57 -1.10
CA ALA A 98 25.58 15.39 -0.95
C ALA A 98 25.65 16.06 0.44
N SER A 99 24.50 16.41 1.02
CA SER A 99 24.39 16.90 2.42
C SER A 99 24.40 15.78 3.48
N GLY A 100 24.73 14.54 3.10
CA GLY A 100 24.91 13.42 4.03
C GLY A 100 23.62 12.72 4.48
N LYS A 101 22.44 13.08 3.94
CA LYS A 101 21.17 12.44 4.31
C LYS A 101 20.98 11.10 3.60
N LYS A 102 20.32 10.16 4.28
CA LYS A 102 19.85 8.90 3.68
C LYS A 102 18.54 9.17 2.93
N VAL A 103 18.51 8.83 1.65
CA VAL A 103 17.37 9.11 0.77
C VAL A 103 16.97 7.85 0.00
N GLY A 104 15.68 7.53 0.04
CA GLY A 104 15.05 6.56 -0.84
C GLY A 104 14.31 7.25 -1.97
N LEU A 105 14.24 6.63 -3.15
CA LEU A 105 13.49 7.14 -4.30
C LEU A 105 12.45 6.11 -4.73
N LEU A 106 11.18 6.50 -4.76
CA LEU A 106 10.04 5.68 -5.21
C LEU A 106 9.46 6.26 -6.50
N ARG A 107 9.50 5.50 -7.60
CA ARG A 107 8.97 5.90 -8.92
C ARG A 107 8.42 4.70 -9.69
N LYS A 108 7.61 4.97 -10.73
CA LYS A 108 6.91 3.97 -11.56
C LYS A 108 7.77 2.76 -11.97
N TYR A 109 9.04 2.96 -12.32
CA TYR A 109 9.92 1.88 -12.81
C TYR A 109 11.12 1.60 -11.91
N TRP A 110 11.34 2.38 -10.85
CA TRP A 110 12.57 2.30 -10.06
C TRP A 110 12.29 2.58 -8.59
N TRP A 111 12.76 1.65 -7.76
CA TRP A 111 12.96 1.88 -6.34
C TRP A 111 14.45 1.76 -6.03
N ILE A 112 15.04 2.79 -5.42
CA ILE A 112 16.45 2.78 -5.01
C ILE A 112 16.52 3.09 -3.52
N TYR A 113 17.00 2.13 -2.75
CA TYR A 113 17.34 2.28 -1.34
C TYR A 113 18.78 1.83 -1.11
N ARG A 114 19.63 2.73 -0.61
CA ARG A 114 21.03 2.40 -0.31
C ARG A 114 21.21 2.22 1.19
N ARG A 115 21.35 0.96 1.66
CA ARG A 115 21.91 0.68 2.99
C ARG A 115 23.40 1.01 2.99
N ARG A 116 23.88 1.66 4.05
CA ARG A 116 25.32 1.87 4.27
C ARG A 116 25.93 0.49 4.63
N LYS A 117 27.04 0.09 4.01
CA LYS A 117 27.90 -0.94 4.59
C LYS A 117 28.32 -0.42 5.98
N LYS A 118 28.11 -1.21 7.03
CA LYS A 118 28.69 -0.93 8.35
C LYS A 118 30.22 -0.91 8.14
N THR A 119 30.82 0.26 8.29
CA THR A 119 32.22 0.42 8.71
C THR A 119 32.25 0.39 10.21
#